data_AF-A0AAU6DN66-F1
#
_entry.id   AF-A0AAU6DN66-F1
#
_cell.length_a   1.000
_cell.length_b   1.000
_cell.length_c   1.000
_cell.angle_alpha   90.00
_cell.angle_beta   90.00
_cell.angle_gamma   90.00
#
_symmetry.space_group_name_H-M   'P 1'
#
loop_
_entity.id
_entity.type
_entity.pdbx_description
1 polymer ?
#
loop_
_entity_poly.entity_id
_entity_poly.type
_entity_poly.pdbx_seq_one_letter_code
_entity_poly.pdbx_strand_id
1 'polypeptide(L)'
;MGKAEERSTLYHEFLRLAGQVERLLTTDPAQTTMNPDELVRWKNLCREPEAKTVLHRRDSLLLPGSIPLSDTLREWNAHATEVLRTAPQQPAR
;
A
#
# COMPACT_ATOMS: atom_id res chain seq x y z
N MET A 1 10.88 17.40 15.77
CA MET A 1 9.67 16.96 15.05
C MET A 1 8.56 16.78 16.08
N GLY A 2 7.41 17.44 15.89
CA GLY A 2 6.30 17.34 16.84
C GLY A 2 5.49 16.05 16.64
N LYS A 3 4.80 15.56 17.68
CA LYS A 3 3.96 14.34 17.59
C LYS A 3 2.89 14.42 16.48
N ALA A 4 2.33 15.62 16.25
CA ALA A 4 1.35 15.86 15.19
C ALA A 4 1.97 15.81 13.78
N GLU A 5 3.19 16.32 13.64
CA GLU A 5 3.95 16.31 12.39
C GLU A 5 4.37 14.89 12.01
N GLU A 6 4.87 14.12 12.98
CA GLU A 6 5.18 12.70 12.81
C GLU A 6 3.94 11.91 12.35
N ARG A 7 2.80 12.10 13.02
CA ARG A 7 1.55 11.42 12.64
C ARG A 7 1.11 11.79 11.23
N SER A 8 1.28 13.05 10.83
CA SER A 8 1.01 13.50 9.46
C SER A 8 1.92 12.79 8.45
N THR A 9 3.22 12.72 8.73
CA THR A 9 4.19 12.02 7.85
C THR A 9 3.81 10.55 7.67
N LEU A 10 3.55 9.84 8.78
CA LEU A 10 3.17 8.42 8.74
C LEU A 10 1.86 8.20 7.98
N TYR A 11 0.89 9.11 8.13
CA TYR A 11 -0.38 9.06 7.42
C TYR A 11 -0.19 9.18 5.90
N HIS A 12 0.57 10.18 5.43
CA HIS A 12 0.81 10.36 4.00
C HIS A 12 1.66 9.23 3.41
N GLU A 13 2.61 8.71 4.19
CA GLU A 13 3.37 7.51 3.81
C GLU A 13 2.45 6.31 3.62
N PHE A 14 1.52 6.06 4.53
CA PHE A 14 0.56 4.96 4.40
C PHE A 14 -0.29 5.09 3.15
N LEU A 15 -0.84 6.29 2.88
CA LEU A 15 -1.63 6.54 1.68
C LEU A 15 -0.84 6.29 0.40
N ARG A 16 0.44 6.69 0.37
CA ARG A 16 1.34 6.44 -0.76
C ARG A 16 1.53 4.93 -1.00
N LEU A 17 1.81 4.16 0.06
CA LEU A 17 1.99 2.71 -0.02
C LEU A 17 0.70 2.00 -0.44
N ALA A 18 -0.44 2.34 0.17
CA ALA A 18 -1.73 1.78 -0.18
C ALA A 18 -2.12 2.08 -1.64
N GLY A 19 -1.81 3.28 -2.14
CA GLY A 19 -1.99 3.62 -3.56
C GLY A 19 -1.05 2.86 -4.50
N GLN A 20 0.14 2.43 -4.06
CA GLN A 20 0.98 1.51 -4.84
C GLN A 20 0.36 0.11 -4.90
N VAL A 21 -0.14 -0.41 -3.78
CA VAL A 21 -0.84 -1.71 -3.72
C VAL A 21 -2.06 -1.72 -4.64
N GLU A 22 -2.91 -0.69 -4.56
CA GLU A 22 -4.08 -0.57 -5.44
C GLU A 22 -3.68 -0.56 -6.91
N ARG A 23 -2.72 0.27 -7.29
CA ARG A 23 -2.24 0.34 -8.68
C ARG A 23 -1.76 -1.01 -9.17
N LEU A 24 -0.94 -1.72 -8.40
CA LEU A 24 -0.46 -3.04 -8.80
C LEU A 24 -1.61 -4.04 -8.98
N LEU A 25 -2.61 -4.03 -8.09
CA LEU A 25 -3.79 -4.91 -8.20
C LEU A 25 -4.65 -4.59 -9.43
N THR A 26 -4.83 -3.32 -9.77
CA THR A 26 -5.68 -2.89 -10.90
C THR A 26 -4.95 -2.84 -12.25
N THR A 27 -3.61 -2.76 -12.26
CA THR A 27 -2.81 -2.63 -13.49
C THR A 27 -2.98 -3.86 -14.37
N ASP A 28 -3.46 -3.68 -15.60
CA ASP A 28 -3.45 -4.75 -16.60
C ASP A 28 -2.02 -5.15 -16.96
N PRO A 29 -1.60 -6.42 -16.82
CA PRO A 29 -0.29 -6.89 -17.25
C PRO A 29 0.03 -6.58 -18.72
N ALA A 30 -0.98 -6.46 -19.58
CA ALA A 30 -0.79 -6.08 -20.98
C ALA A 30 -0.48 -4.59 -21.19
N GLN A 31 -0.72 -3.74 -20.17
CA GLN A 31 -0.59 -2.27 -20.25
C GLN A 31 0.54 -1.72 -19.38
N THR A 32 1.50 -2.57 -18.99
CA THR A 32 2.63 -2.17 -18.15
C THR A 32 3.97 -2.61 -18.74
N THR A 33 5.03 -1.89 -18.39
CA THR A 33 6.41 -2.27 -18.69
C THR A 33 7.01 -3.19 -17.63
N MET A 34 6.26 -3.50 -16.56
CA MET A 34 6.62 -4.54 -15.59
C MET A 34 6.56 -5.92 -16.24
N ASN A 35 7.31 -6.89 -15.71
CA ASN A 35 7.21 -8.27 -16.16
C ASN A 35 5.78 -8.79 -15.92
N PRO A 36 5.03 -9.13 -17.00
CA PRO A 36 3.64 -9.55 -16.87
C PRO A 36 3.46 -10.79 -15.99
N ASP A 37 4.39 -11.75 -16.05
CA ASP A 37 4.34 -12.99 -15.27
C ASP A 37 4.55 -12.72 -13.78
N GLU A 38 5.47 -11.82 -13.44
CA GLU A 38 5.70 -11.41 -12.06
C GLU A 38 4.51 -10.62 -11.50
N LEU A 39 3.88 -9.78 -12.32
CA LEU A 39 2.68 -9.06 -11.92
C LEU A 39 1.49 -10.01 -11.73
N VAL A 40 1.28 -10.97 -12.64
CA VAL A 40 0.24 -12.00 -12.48
C VAL A 40 0.52 -12.84 -11.23
N ARG A 41 1.77 -13.25 -11.01
CA ARG A 41 2.17 -14.02 -9.83
C ARG A 41 1.92 -13.24 -8.55
N TRP A 42 2.35 -11.98 -8.50
CA TRP A 42 2.11 -11.11 -7.34
C TRP A 42 0.62 -10.88 -7.11
N LYS A 43 -0.17 -10.61 -8.17
CA LYS A 43 -1.63 -10.49 -8.05
C LYS A 43 -2.29 -11.77 -7.51
N ASN A 44 -1.81 -12.94 -7.92
CA ASN A 44 -2.33 -14.21 -7.43
C ASN A 44 -1.94 -14.46 -5.97
N LEU A 45 -0.72 -14.12 -5.58
CA LEU A 45 -0.24 -14.22 -4.20
C LEU A 45 -0.91 -13.18 -3.28
N CYS A 46 -1.14 -11.97 -3.77
CA CYS A 46 -1.73 -10.86 -3.02
C CYS A 46 -3.26 -10.75 -3.17
N ARG A 47 -3.94 -11.73 -3.80
CA ARG A 47 -5.41 -11.88 -3.74
C ARG A 47 -5.92 -12.30 -2.35
N GLU A 48 -4.99 -12.75 -1.51
CA GLU A 48 -5.04 -13.10 -0.08
C GLU A 48 -5.37 -11.88 0.83
N PRO A 49 -5.71 -12.07 2.13
CA PRO A 49 -6.23 -11.02 3.00
C PRO A 49 -5.32 -9.80 3.18
N GLU A 50 -4.02 -9.90 2.95
CA GLU A 50 -3.04 -8.87 3.32
C GLU A 50 -3.16 -7.60 2.49
N ALA A 51 -3.21 -7.71 1.17
CA ALA A 51 -3.37 -6.54 0.30
C ALA A 51 -4.77 -5.92 0.43
N LYS A 52 -5.81 -6.76 0.61
CA LYS A 52 -7.16 -6.30 0.94
C LYS A 52 -7.19 -5.56 2.28
N THR A 53 -6.43 -6.01 3.26
CA THR A 53 -6.31 -5.34 4.57
C THR A 53 -5.68 -3.96 4.42
N VAL A 54 -4.65 -3.81 3.58
CA VAL A 54 -4.07 -2.48 3.27
C VAL A 54 -5.12 -1.55 2.67
N LEU A 55 -5.89 -2.01 1.67
CA LEU A 55 -6.93 -1.20 1.04
C LEU A 55 -8.08 -0.88 2.00
N HIS A 56 -8.51 -1.84 2.82
CA HIS A 56 -9.53 -1.62 3.83
C HIS A 56 -9.10 -0.58 4.87
N ARG A 57 -7.86 -0.68 5.37
CA ARG A 57 -7.26 0.32 6.28
C ARG A 57 -7.22 1.71 5.62
N ARG A 58 -6.84 1.80 4.34
CA ARG A 58 -6.89 3.06 3.59
C ARG A 58 -8.31 3.62 3.50
N ASP A 59 -9.28 2.79 3.14
CA ASP A 59 -10.66 3.25 2.98
C ASP A 59 -11.25 3.71 4.33
N SER A 60 -10.83 3.10 5.44
CA SER A 60 -11.21 3.55 6.79
C SER A 60 -10.71 4.96 7.14
N LEU A 61 -9.63 5.44 6.51
CA LEU A 61 -9.10 6.80 6.69
C LEU A 61 -9.95 7.86 5.98
N LEU A 62 -10.78 7.47 5.02
CA LEU A 62 -11.73 8.38 4.35
C LEU A 62 -12.92 8.72 5.26
N LEU A 63 -13.10 7.96 6.35
CA LEU A 63 -14.15 8.22 7.32
C LEU A 63 -13.76 9.39 8.24
N PRO A 64 -14.63 10.40 8.41
CA PRO A 64 -14.32 11.56 9.25
C PRO A 64 -14.05 11.16 10.70
N GLY A 65 -13.07 11.82 11.32
CA GLY A 65 -12.72 11.63 12.74
C GLY A 65 -11.75 10.48 13.06
N SER A 66 -11.28 9.76 12.04
CA SER A 66 -10.57 8.48 12.24
C SER A 66 -9.09 8.52 11.84
N ILE A 67 -8.33 9.55 12.25
CA ILE A 67 -6.86 9.53 12.05
C ILE A 67 -6.25 8.64 13.15
N PRO A 68 -5.65 7.48 12.80
CA PRO A 68 -5.08 6.57 13.77
C PRO A 68 -3.91 7.19 14.51
N LEU A 69 -3.57 6.60 15.66
CA LEU A 69 -2.37 6.99 16.40
C LEU A 69 -1.10 6.64 15.62
N SER A 70 0.01 7.30 15.94
CA SER A 70 1.29 7.08 15.26
C SER A 70 1.72 5.62 15.27
N ASP A 71 1.53 4.89 16.37
CA ASP A 71 1.91 3.47 16.46
C ASP A 71 1.08 2.60 15.52
N THR A 72 -0.22 2.87 15.40
CA THR A 72 -1.10 2.20 14.44
C THR A 72 -0.66 2.49 13.01
N LEU A 73 -0.32 3.75 12.70
CA LEU A 73 0.17 4.11 11.36
C LEU A 73 1.52 3.46 11.05
N ARG A 74 2.42 3.32 12.02
CA ARG A 74 3.69 2.58 11.84
C ARG A 74 3.44 1.11 11.53
N GLU A 75 2.54 0.46 12.25
CA GLU A 75 2.14 -0.93 11.96
C GLU A 75 1.58 -1.04 10.54
N TRP A 76 0.72 -0.11 10.15
CA TRP A 76 0.12 -0.09 8.82
C TRP A 76 1.16 0.14 7.72
N ASN A 77 2.12 1.05 7.94
CA ASN A 77 3.25 1.28 7.02
C ASN A 77 4.14 0.05 6.89
N ALA A 78 4.47 -0.61 8.01
CA ALA A 78 5.25 -1.84 8.01
C ALA A 78 4.54 -2.96 7.23
N HIS A 79 3.24 -3.14 7.48
CA HIS A 79 2.43 -4.15 6.78
C HIS A 79 2.35 -3.87 5.27
N ALA A 80 2.07 -2.63 4.87
CA ALA A 80 2.00 -2.26 3.46
C ALA A 80 3.37 -2.38 2.76
N THR A 81 4.46 -2.07 3.46
CA THR A 81 5.83 -2.25 2.97
C THR A 81 6.15 -3.74 2.75
N GLU A 82 5.76 -4.62 3.67
CA GLU A 82 5.97 -6.06 3.53
C GLU A 82 5.19 -6.64 2.34
N VAL A 83 3.94 -6.22 2.14
CA VAL A 83 3.14 -6.58 0.96
C VAL A 83 3.84 -6.15 -0.34
N LEU A 84 4.41 -4.94 -0.37
CA LEU A 84 5.11 -4.41 -1.53
C LEU A 84 6.52 -4.98 -1.72
N ARG A 85 7.14 -5.59 -0.69
CA ARG A 85 8.49 -6.18 -0.77
C ARG A 85 8.58 -7.29 -1.82
N THR A 86 7.48 -8.01 -2.01
CA THR A 86 7.37 -9.09 -2.99
C THR A 86 6.81 -8.62 -4.34
N ALA A 87 6.47 -7.33 -4.46
CA ALA A 87 5.91 -6.77 -5.68
C ALA A 87 6.95 -6.67 -6.79
N PRO A 88 6.54 -6.87 -8.06
CA PRO A 88 7.38 -6.55 -9.19
C PRO A 88 7.76 -5.07 -9.11
N GLN A 89 9.05 -4.78 -9.25
CA GLN A 89 9.55 -3.42 -9.27
C GLN A 89 9.08 -2.75 -10.57
N GLN A 90 8.47 -1.57 -10.48
CA GLN A 90 8.33 -0.73 -11.66
C GLN A 90 9.73 -0.29 -12.10
N PRO A 91 10.07 -0.39 -13.39
CA PRO A 91 11.32 0.20 -13.87
C PRO A 91 11.33 1.68 -13.50
N ALA A 92 12.43 2.14 -12.89
CA ALA A 92 12.65 3.55 -12.64
C ALA A 92 12.55 4.28 -13.99
N ARG A 93 11.56 5.17 -14.11
CA ARG A 93 11.42 6.04 -15.29
C ARG A 93 12.59 7.02 -15.38
#